data_AF-A0A556B338-F1
#
_entry.id   AF-A0A556B338-F1
#
_cell.length_a   1.000
_cell.length_b   1.000
_cell.length_c   1.000
_cell.angle_alpha   90.00
_cell.angle_beta   90.00
_cell.angle_gamma   90.00
#
_symmetry.space_group_name_H-M   'P 1'
#
loop_
_entity.id
_entity.type
_entity.pdbx_description
1 polymer ?
#
loop_
_entity_poly.entity_id
_entity_poly.type
_entity_poly.pdbx_seq_one_letter_code
_entity_poly.pdbx_strand_id
1 'polypeptide(L)'
;WKQETNMGKRNNQSFCHLPHSLLIQMITYKANVVGIQVVVTEESYTSKASFLDNDFIPTYRKDDQNTTFSGKRIKRGIYRSANKTLINADVNAAA
;
A
#
# COMPACT_ATOMS: atom_id res chain seq x y z
N TRP A 1 4.38 -4.48 -16.49
CA TRP A 1 4.26 -3.70 -15.24
C TRP A 1 5.51 -3.99 -14.39
N LYS A 2 6.18 -2.94 -13.86
CA LYS A 2 7.55 -2.90 -13.29
C LYS A 2 8.75 -2.70 -14.23
N GLN A 3 8.55 -2.60 -15.53
CA GLN A 3 9.63 -2.24 -16.46
C GLN A 3 9.75 -0.70 -16.51
N GLU A 4 10.95 -0.18 -16.77
CA GLU A 4 11.21 1.26 -17.03
C GLU A 4 10.86 2.22 -15.89
N THR A 5 10.93 1.77 -14.62
CA THR A 5 10.72 2.67 -13.48
C THR A 5 11.88 3.66 -13.35
N ASN A 6 11.60 4.90 -12.99
CA ASN A 6 12.63 5.93 -12.76
C ASN A 6 12.85 6.17 -11.25
N MET A 7 13.31 5.15 -10.51
CA MET A 7 13.55 5.22 -9.06
C MET A 7 15.05 5.21 -8.69
N GLY A 8 15.93 5.32 -9.68
CA GLY A 8 17.38 5.19 -9.54
C GLY A 8 17.87 3.74 -9.62
N LYS A 9 19.14 3.56 -10.01
CA LYS A 9 19.73 2.27 -10.40
C LYS A 9 19.53 1.15 -9.35
N ARG A 10 19.88 1.41 -8.08
CA ARG A 10 19.82 0.42 -6.99
C ARG A 10 18.38 0.02 -6.66
N ASN A 11 17.46 0.97 -6.64
CA ASN A 11 16.06 0.73 -6.31
C ASN A 11 15.35 0.00 -7.47
N ASN A 12 15.62 0.39 -8.72
CA ASN A 12 15.11 -0.32 -9.90
C ASN A 12 15.57 -1.78 -9.90
N GLN A 13 16.86 -2.05 -9.64
CA GLN A 13 17.36 -3.42 -9.55
C GLN A 13 16.60 -4.22 -8.49
N SER A 14 16.37 -3.67 -7.31
CA SER A 14 15.62 -4.39 -6.28
C SER A 14 14.15 -4.58 -6.68
N PHE A 15 13.49 -3.53 -7.18
CA PHE A 15 12.06 -3.51 -7.47
C PHE A 15 11.64 -4.37 -8.67
N CYS A 16 12.38 -4.28 -9.79
CA CYS A 16 12.08 -5.03 -11.01
C CYS A 16 12.18 -6.54 -10.79
N HIS A 17 13.07 -6.98 -9.89
CA HIS A 17 13.27 -8.39 -9.58
C HIS A 17 12.36 -8.93 -8.46
N LEU A 18 11.53 -8.09 -7.81
CA LEU A 18 10.56 -8.57 -6.82
C LEU A 18 9.43 -9.36 -7.53
N PRO A 19 9.23 -10.65 -7.23
CA PRO A 19 8.24 -11.50 -7.90
C PRO A 19 6.83 -11.29 -7.33
N HIS A 20 6.33 -10.06 -7.41
CA HIS A 20 5.09 -9.63 -6.77
C HIS A 20 3.85 -10.40 -7.25
N SER A 21 3.69 -10.58 -8.58
CA SER A 21 2.56 -11.35 -9.12
C SER A 21 2.60 -12.81 -8.70
N LEU A 22 3.80 -13.41 -8.64
CA LEU A 22 3.98 -14.79 -8.17
C LEU A 22 3.60 -14.92 -6.69
N LEU A 23 3.97 -13.95 -5.86
CA LEU A 23 3.59 -13.94 -4.45
C LEU A 23 2.07 -13.95 -4.27
N ILE A 24 1.36 -13.07 -4.99
CA ILE A 24 -0.12 -13.03 -4.98
C ILE A 24 -0.69 -14.39 -5.41
N GLN A 25 -0.20 -14.95 -6.52
CA GLN A 25 -0.65 -16.26 -7.02
C GLN A 25 -0.46 -17.37 -5.98
N MET A 26 0.70 -17.42 -5.31
CA MET A 26 1.00 -18.44 -4.30
C MET A 26 0.13 -18.29 -3.05
N ILE A 27 -0.14 -17.06 -2.61
CA ILE A 27 -1.06 -16.78 -1.50
C ILE A 27 -2.46 -17.25 -1.86
N THR A 28 -2.99 -16.81 -3.02
CA THR A 28 -4.31 -17.21 -3.51
C THR A 28 -4.44 -18.73 -3.64
N TYR A 29 -3.43 -19.39 -4.23
CA TYR A 29 -3.41 -20.84 -4.36
C TYR A 29 -3.52 -21.54 -2.99
N LYS A 30 -2.65 -21.18 -2.04
CA LYS A 30 -2.63 -21.82 -0.71
C LYS A 30 -3.87 -21.53 0.12
N ALA A 31 -4.39 -20.31 0.06
CA ALA A 31 -5.61 -19.90 0.74
C ALA A 31 -6.83 -20.68 0.20
N ASN A 32 -6.95 -20.79 -1.12
CA ASN A 32 -8.05 -21.53 -1.75
C ASN A 32 -8.08 -23.02 -1.37
N VAL A 33 -6.91 -23.65 -1.22
CA VAL A 33 -6.80 -25.07 -0.79
C VAL A 33 -7.45 -25.31 0.57
N VAL A 34 -7.48 -24.30 1.45
CA VAL A 34 -8.10 -24.37 2.78
C VAL A 34 -9.44 -23.60 2.86
N GLY A 35 -10.01 -23.22 1.71
CA GLY A 35 -11.31 -22.54 1.63
C GLY A 35 -11.30 -21.05 1.99
N ILE A 36 -10.13 -20.40 2.02
CA ILE A 36 -10.00 -18.96 2.26
C ILE A 36 -9.99 -18.21 0.92
N GLN A 37 -10.95 -17.29 0.75
CA GLN A 37 -11.00 -16.41 -0.43
C GLN A 37 -9.97 -15.28 -0.30
N VAL A 38 -9.20 -15.07 -1.38
CA VAL A 38 -8.29 -13.92 -1.49
C VAL A 38 -8.86 -12.91 -2.48
N VAL A 39 -9.00 -11.67 -2.03
CA VAL A 39 -9.44 -10.54 -2.87
C VAL A 39 -8.26 -9.61 -3.08
N VAL A 40 -7.91 -9.36 -4.34
CA VAL A 40 -6.86 -8.41 -4.70
C VAL A 40 -7.51 -7.04 -4.87
N THR A 41 -7.02 -6.05 -4.13
CA THR A 41 -7.45 -4.66 -4.25
C THR A 41 -6.29 -3.77 -4.68
N GLU A 42 -6.62 -2.58 -5.15
CA GLU A 42 -5.69 -1.52 -5.51
C GLU A 42 -5.10 -0.91 -4.23
N GLU A 43 -3.82 -0.55 -4.23
CA GLU A 43 -3.07 -0.14 -3.02
C GLU A 43 -2.65 1.35 -3.06
N SER A 44 -3.22 2.16 -3.96
CA SER A 44 -2.84 3.57 -4.04
C SER A 44 -3.23 4.30 -2.76
N TYR A 45 -2.36 5.21 -2.36
CA TYR A 45 -2.56 6.10 -1.23
C TYR A 45 -2.75 5.45 0.16
N THR A 46 -2.73 4.11 0.31
CA THR A 46 -2.81 3.41 1.61
C THR A 46 -1.71 3.80 2.60
N SER A 47 -0.55 4.21 2.09
CA SER A 47 0.56 4.73 2.90
C SER A 47 0.44 6.20 3.29
N LYS A 48 -0.60 6.90 2.79
CA LYS A 48 -0.87 8.32 3.04
C LYS A 48 -2.18 8.53 3.80
N ALA A 49 -3.26 7.88 3.37
CA ALA A 49 -4.57 7.94 4.01
C ALA A 49 -4.49 7.44 5.45
N SER A 50 -5.07 8.18 6.39
CA SER A 50 -5.14 7.74 7.77
C SER A 50 -6.34 6.83 7.97
N PHE A 51 -6.05 5.62 8.46
CA PHE A 51 -7.09 4.71 8.94
C PHE A 51 -7.83 5.31 10.15
N LEU A 52 -7.11 5.88 11.12
CA LEU A 52 -7.70 6.41 12.35
C LEU A 52 -8.61 7.61 12.11
N ASP A 53 -8.34 8.40 11.07
CA ASP A 53 -9.13 9.57 10.72
C ASP A 53 -10.20 9.27 9.65
N ASN A 54 -10.32 8.01 9.21
CA ASN A 54 -11.21 7.56 8.14
C ASN A 54 -11.05 8.35 6.83
N ASP A 55 -9.79 8.58 6.43
CA ASP A 55 -9.52 9.24 5.16
C ASP A 55 -10.10 8.45 3.99
N PHE A 56 -10.70 9.17 3.03
CA PHE A 56 -11.07 8.58 1.75
C PHE A 56 -9.81 8.13 1.00
N ILE A 57 -9.85 6.91 0.46
CA ILE A 57 -8.78 6.36 -0.38
C ILE A 57 -9.23 6.44 -1.84
N PRO A 58 -8.71 7.41 -2.62
CA PRO A 58 -9.04 7.51 -4.03
C PRO A 58 -8.35 6.39 -4.84
N THR A 59 -8.96 6.04 -5.96
CA THR A 59 -8.34 5.25 -7.02
C THR A 59 -7.45 6.15 -7.88
N TYR A 60 -6.19 5.75 -8.06
CA TYR A 60 -5.22 6.49 -8.86
C TYR A 60 -5.74 6.86 -10.25
N ARG A 61 -5.63 8.15 -10.63
CA ARG A 61 -6.10 8.76 -11.88
C ARG A 61 -7.61 8.72 -12.14
N LYS A 62 -8.43 8.34 -11.16
CA LYS A 62 -9.89 8.30 -11.31
C LYS A 62 -10.56 9.42 -10.50
N ASP A 63 -10.23 9.50 -9.22
CA ASP A 63 -10.85 10.41 -8.24
C ASP A 63 -9.81 10.96 -7.24
N ASP A 64 -8.53 10.94 -7.62
CA ASP A 64 -7.40 11.40 -6.81
C ASP A 64 -7.16 12.92 -6.89
N GLN A 65 -7.89 13.63 -7.75
CA GLN A 65 -7.75 15.07 -7.91
C GLN A 65 -8.09 15.80 -6.59
N ASN A 66 -7.16 16.64 -6.12
CA ASN A 66 -7.28 17.44 -4.90
C ASN A 66 -7.46 16.65 -3.59
N THR A 67 -7.12 15.36 -3.56
CA THR A 67 -7.21 14.58 -2.31
C THR A 67 -6.17 15.07 -1.30
N THR A 68 -6.64 15.41 -0.10
CA THR A 68 -5.79 15.75 1.05
C THR A 68 -5.95 14.70 2.12
N PHE A 69 -4.85 14.14 2.58
CA PHE A 69 -4.82 13.17 3.67
C PHE A 69 -4.56 13.88 4.99
N SER A 70 -5.25 13.44 6.03
CA SER A 70 -5.22 14.07 7.35
C SER A 70 -3.97 13.68 8.15
N GLY A 71 -3.47 12.47 7.94
CA GLY A 71 -2.24 11.96 8.54
C GLY A 71 -1.04 11.95 7.59
N LYS A 72 0.09 11.46 8.09
CA LYS A 72 1.31 11.28 7.29
C LYS A 72 2.26 10.23 7.86
N ARG A 73 2.92 9.51 6.95
CA ARG A 73 4.08 8.67 7.29
C ARG A 73 5.28 9.55 7.62
N ILE A 74 5.86 9.38 8.81
CA ILE A 74 7.02 10.16 9.27
C ILE A 74 8.31 9.51 8.81
N LYS A 75 8.42 8.20 9.05
CA LYS A 75 9.56 7.37 8.65
C LYS A 75 9.14 5.91 8.57
N ARG A 76 10.06 5.02 8.21
CA ARG A 76 9.82 3.58 8.24
C ARG A 76 9.31 3.16 9.62
N GLY A 77 8.21 2.41 9.64
CA GLY A 77 7.56 1.93 10.86
C GLY A 77 6.74 2.97 11.65
N ILE A 78 6.70 4.25 11.27
CA ILE A 78 5.96 5.27 12.03
C ILE A 78 5.04 6.09 11.13
N TYR A 79 3.75 6.03 11.42
CA TYR A 79 2.69 6.88 10.88
C TYR A 79 2.11 7.77 11.97
N ARG A 80 1.67 8.97 11.59
CA ARG A 80 1.04 9.95 12.49
C ARG A 80 -0.31 10.38 11.93
N SER A 81 -1.39 10.17 12.69
CA SER A 81 -2.75 10.65 12.38
C SER A 81 -2.90 12.16 12.64
N ALA A 82 -4.06 12.71 12.29
CA ALA A 82 -4.40 14.12 12.46
C ALA A 82 -4.28 14.59 13.92
N ASN A 83 -4.77 13.77 14.86
CA ASN A 83 -4.69 14.04 16.30
C ASN A 83 -3.29 13.76 16.91
N LYS A 84 -2.27 13.51 16.08
CA LYS A 84 -0.88 13.21 16.44
C LYS A 84 -0.65 11.85 17.10
N THR A 85 -1.64 10.96 17.14
CA THR A 85 -1.41 9.56 17.54
C THR A 85 -0.40 8.91 16.61
N LEU A 86 0.53 8.14 17.19
CA LEU A 86 1.54 7.41 16.45
C LEU A 86 1.17 5.93 16.41
N ILE A 87 1.14 5.38 15.20
CA ILE A 87 0.92 3.95 14.97
C ILE A 87 1.96 3.40 14.01
N ASN A 88 2.07 2.08 13.96
CA ASN A 88 2.91 1.44 12.96
C ASN A 88 2.37 1.74 11.55
N ALA A 89 3.24 2.15 10.63
CA ALA A 89 2.84 2.53 9.28
C ALA A 89 2.24 1.36 8.48
N ASP A 90 2.71 0.14 8.72
CA ASP A 90 2.20 -1.06 8.05
C ASP A 90 0.84 -1.46 8.64
N VAL A 91 0.60 -1.19 9.93
CA VAL A 91 -0.74 -1.33 10.55
C VAL A 91 -1.72 -0.32 9.99
N ASN A 92 -1.33 0.94 9.76
CA ASN A 92 -2.19 1.93 9.11
C ASN A 92 -2.57 1.51 7.69
N ALA A 93 -1.62 1.00 6.91
CA ALA A 93 -1.85 0.67 5.51
C ALA A 93 -2.64 -0.65 5.31
N ALA A 94 -2.65 -1.53 6.31
CA ALA A 94 -3.35 -2.81 6.27
C ALA A 94 -4.81 -2.74 6.73
N ALA A 95 -5.20 -1.66 7.41
CA ALA A 95 -6.52 -1.46 8.00
C ALA A 95 -7.45 -0.74 7.03
#